data_AF-A0A2T2SIT7-F1
#
_entry.id   AF-A0A2T2SIT7-F1
#
_cell.length_a   1.000
_cell.length_b   1.000
_cell.length_c   1.000
_cell.angle_alpha   90.00
_cell.angle_beta   90.00
_cell.angle_gamma   90.00
#
_symmetry.space_group_name_H-M   'P 1'
#
loop_
_entity.id
_entity.type
_entity.pdbx_description
1 polymer ?
#
loop_
_entity_poly.entity_id
_entity_poly.type
_entity_poly.pdbx_seq_one_letter_code
_entity_poly.pdbx_strand_id
1 'polypeptide(L)'
;DRRRLKDVGPAKPFVVAAAWALGSVGLPALEAGASLTASAGTLVLLAGYRFLFVLPNLLLADAADRDGDARTGLRTVATRYPSQCLRRGAIGALAACVTGGALALLWAETPRLLLAVDLAGPLLLLPVLLATRAPHCRRACLADLTMLGPALTALVAAARAWMG
;
A
#
# COMPACT_ATOMS: atom_id res chain seq x y z
N ASP A 1 3.63 -12.95 31.23
CA ASP A 1 3.50 -13.39 29.83
C ASP A 1 4.60 -12.87 28.93
N ARG A 2 5.45 -13.77 28.40
CA ARG A 2 6.44 -13.43 27.36
C ARG A 2 5.78 -13.61 25.99
N ARG A 3 5.29 -12.52 25.38
CA ARG A 3 4.89 -12.53 23.97
C ARG A 3 6.09 -12.97 23.13
N ARG A 4 5.93 -14.03 22.32
CA ARG A 4 7.02 -14.51 21.46
C ARG A 4 6.98 -13.73 20.14
N LEU A 5 8.11 -13.57 19.46
CA LEU A 5 8.20 -12.85 18.18
C LEU A 5 7.18 -13.38 17.14
N LYS A 6 6.90 -14.69 17.17
CA LYS A 6 5.89 -15.35 16.34
C LYS A 6 4.44 -14.91 16.60
N ASP A 7 4.14 -14.31 17.75
CA ASP A 7 2.80 -13.76 18.06
C ASP A 7 2.58 -12.37 17.44
N VAL A 8 3.66 -11.72 17.00
CA VAL A 8 3.65 -10.40 16.33
C VAL A 8 3.50 -10.55 14.81
N GLY A 9 3.66 -11.77 14.28
CA GLY A 9 3.56 -12.08 12.85
C GLY A 9 2.30 -11.55 12.15
N PRO A 10 1.10 -11.55 12.76
CA PRO A 10 -0.09 -10.99 12.11
C PRO A 10 -0.07 -9.46 12.01
N ALA A 11 0.75 -8.75 12.79
CA ALA A 11 0.89 -7.30 12.70
C ALA A 11 1.83 -6.88 11.56
N LYS A 12 2.71 -7.79 11.10
CA LYS A 12 3.74 -7.53 10.08
C LYS A 12 3.22 -6.77 8.84
N PRO A 13 2.17 -7.23 8.12
CA PRO A 13 1.74 -6.53 6.90
C PRO A 13 1.26 -5.09 7.19
N PHE A 14 0.65 -4.85 8.34
CA PHE A 14 0.19 -3.50 8.73
C PHE A 14 1.37 -2.59 9.09
N VAL A 15 2.36 -3.11 9.82
CA VAL A 15 3.56 -2.33 10.18
C VAL A 15 4.36 -1.98 8.93
N VAL A 16 4.55 -2.92 8.01
CA VAL A 16 5.26 -2.67 6.75
C VAL A 16 4.50 -1.66 5.89
N ALA A 17 3.18 -1.81 5.73
CA ALA A 17 2.38 -0.83 4.99
C ALA A 17 2.45 0.57 5.62
N ALA A 18 2.40 0.66 6.95
CA ALA A 18 2.50 1.95 7.66
C ALA A 18 3.87 2.59 7.47
N ALA A 19 4.96 1.82 7.59
CA ALA A 19 6.31 2.31 7.36
C ALA A 19 6.49 2.84 5.92
N TRP A 20 5.98 2.11 4.93
CA TRP A 20 6.00 2.54 3.53
C TRP A 20 5.19 3.82 3.29
N ALA A 21 3.97 3.87 3.82
CA ALA A 21 3.10 5.03 3.66
C ALA A 21 3.68 6.29 4.32
N LEU A 22 4.16 6.16 5.56
CA LEU A 22 4.76 7.28 6.29
C LEU A 22 6.08 7.72 5.66
N GLY A 23 6.93 6.80 5.22
CA GLY A 23 8.19 7.14 4.56
C GLY A 23 7.97 7.86 3.22
N SER A 24 7.08 7.34 2.38
CA SER A 24 6.80 7.89 1.04
C SER A 24 6.02 9.21 1.04
N VAL A 25 5.39 9.58 2.16
CA VAL A 25 4.67 10.86 2.31
C VAL A 25 5.44 11.83 3.18
N GLY A 26 5.91 11.36 4.34
CA GLY A 26 6.54 12.19 5.35
C GLY A 26 7.89 12.75 4.91
N LEU A 27 8.77 11.93 4.33
CA LEU A 27 10.09 12.40 3.91
C LEU A 27 10.00 13.47 2.80
N PRO A 28 9.26 13.25 1.69
CA PRO A 28 9.10 14.30 0.68
C PRO A 28 8.43 15.57 1.21
N ALA A 29 7.49 15.44 2.16
CA ALA A 29 6.85 16.60 2.77
C ALA A 29 7.84 17.43 3.60
N LEU A 30 8.72 16.76 4.37
CA LEU A 30 9.78 17.42 5.12
C LEU A 30 10.80 18.10 4.19
N GLU A 31 11.20 17.43 3.12
CA GLU A 31 12.12 17.98 2.10
C GLU A 31 11.52 19.19 1.37
N ALA A 32 10.20 19.18 1.14
CA ALA A 32 9.47 20.30 0.56
C ALA A 32 9.20 21.45 1.55
N GLY A 33 9.66 21.35 2.80
CA GLY A 33 9.45 22.36 3.83
C GLY A 33 8.00 22.47 4.32
N ALA A 34 7.19 21.42 4.15
CA ALA A 34 5.80 21.43 4.57
C ALA A 34 5.67 21.52 6.10
N SER A 35 4.77 22.39 6.57
CA SER A 35 4.43 22.47 7.99
C SER A 35 3.59 21.27 8.40
N LEU A 36 4.13 20.40 9.26
CA LEU A 36 3.46 19.19 9.73
C LEU A 36 2.11 19.44 10.41
N THR A 37 1.95 20.58 11.10
CA THR A 37 0.72 20.95 11.81
C THR A 37 -0.32 21.50 10.83
N ALA A 38 0.03 22.53 10.06
CA ALA A 38 -0.86 23.13 9.06
C ALA A 38 -1.32 22.14 7.98
N SER A 39 -0.45 21.22 7.56
CA SER A 39 -0.75 20.22 6.52
C SER A 39 -1.17 18.86 7.08
N ALA A 40 -1.43 18.73 8.39
CA ALA A 40 -1.70 17.46 9.04
C ALA A 40 -2.82 16.66 8.35
N GLY A 41 -3.94 17.31 8.01
CA GLY A 41 -5.07 16.67 7.33
C GLY A 41 -4.69 16.08 5.97
N THR A 42 -3.97 16.85 5.15
CA THR A 42 -3.48 16.41 3.85
C THR A 42 -2.48 15.27 3.98
N LEU A 43 -1.51 15.38 4.90
CA LEU A 43 -0.50 14.34 5.12
C LEU A 43 -1.12 13.03 5.61
N VAL A 44 -2.11 13.10 6.52
CA VAL A 44 -2.86 11.94 6.98
C VAL A 44 -3.65 11.30 5.84
N LEU A 45 -4.30 12.10 4.98
CA LEU A 45 -5.04 11.58 3.83
C LEU A 45 -4.11 10.89 2.83
N LEU A 46 -2.96 11.52 2.50
CA LEU A 46 -1.97 10.97 1.59
C LEU A 46 -1.34 9.68 2.14
N ALA A 47 -0.96 9.66 3.42
CA ALA A 47 -0.45 8.46 4.07
C ALA A 47 -1.53 7.37 4.16
N GLY A 48 -2.78 7.75 4.42
CA GLY A 48 -3.91 6.85 4.53
C GLY A 48 -4.18 6.08 3.24
N TYR A 49 -4.30 6.77 2.09
CA TYR A 49 -4.52 6.05 0.84
C TYR A 49 -3.30 5.23 0.41
N ARG A 50 -2.05 5.71 0.66
CA ARG A 50 -0.84 4.92 0.35
C ARG A 50 -0.73 3.66 1.20
N PHE A 51 -1.12 3.73 2.47
CA PHE A 51 -1.25 2.55 3.31
C PHE A 51 -2.23 1.55 2.69
N LEU A 52 -3.39 2.03 2.26
CA LEU A 52 -4.44 1.22 1.62
C LEU A 52 -4.03 0.69 0.24
N PHE A 53 -3.07 1.33 -0.44
CA PHE A 53 -2.48 0.85 -1.68
C PHE A 53 -1.49 -0.31 -1.44
N VAL A 54 -0.64 -0.21 -0.42
CA VAL A 54 0.41 -1.19 -0.13
C VAL A 54 -0.16 -2.45 0.55
N LEU A 55 -1.16 -2.27 1.43
CA LEU A 55 -1.71 -3.36 2.24
C LEU A 55 -2.25 -4.56 1.44
N PRO A 56 -3.02 -4.39 0.33
CA PRO A 56 -3.48 -5.50 -0.49
C PRO A 56 -2.35 -6.41 -0.98
N ASN A 57 -1.22 -5.84 -1.41
CA ASN A 57 -0.08 -6.62 -1.90
C ASN A 57 0.53 -7.46 -0.78
N LEU A 58 0.71 -6.87 0.41
CA LEU A 58 1.25 -7.58 1.57
C LEU A 58 0.32 -8.70 2.06
N LEU A 59 -1.00 -8.51 2.00
CA LEU A 59 -1.97 -9.56 2.33
C LEU A 59 -1.95 -10.71 1.31
N LEU A 60 -1.71 -10.42 0.03
CA LEU A 60 -1.54 -11.45 -0.99
C LEU A 60 -0.24 -12.23 -0.82
N ALA A 61 0.86 -11.54 -0.53
CA ALA A 61 2.15 -12.17 -0.25
C ALA A 61 2.06 -13.09 0.97
N ASP A 62 1.48 -12.61 2.07
CA ASP A 62 1.23 -13.41 3.28
C ASP A 62 0.35 -14.64 2.98
N ALA A 63 -0.67 -14.48 2.12
CA ALA A 63 -1.53 -15.58 1.70
C ALA A 63 -0.81 -16.65 0.85
N ALA A 64 0.21 -16.25 0.08
CA ALA A 64 1.04 -17.16 -0.71
C ALA A 64 1.96 -18.01 0.18
N ASP A 65 2.46 -17.43 1.27
CA ASP A 65 3.37 -18.09 2.21
C ASP A 65 2.65 -18.98 3.24
N ARG A 66 1.31 -18.97 3.25
CA ARG A 66 0.48 -19.68 4.25
C ARG A 66 0.93 -21.11 4.56
N ASP A 67 1.14 -21.94 3.54
CA ASP A 67 1.43 -23.36 3.75
C ASP A 67 2.84 -23.54 4.35
N GLY A 68 3.79 -22.67 4.00
CA GLY A 68 5.13 -22.63 4.59
C GLY A 68 5.10 -22.15 6.05
N ASP A 69 4.34 -21.08 6.31
CA ASP A 69 4.14 -20.54 7.65
C ASP A 69 3.44 -21.55 8.58
N ALA A 70 2.44 -22.26 8.07
CA ALA A 70 1.71 -23.28 8.82
C ALA A 70 2.64 -24.45 9.21
N ARG A 71 3.48 -24.92 8.28
CA ARG A 71 4.46 -26.01 8.56
C ARG A 71 5.50 -25.64 9.62
N THR A 72 5.83 -24.36 9.72
CA THR A 72 6.82 -23.85 10.70
C THR A 72 6.17 -23.37 12.01
N GLY A 73 4.85 -23.45 12.13
CA GLY A 73 4.10 -22.99 13.31
C GLY A 73 4.08 -21.48 13.48
N LEU A 74 4.27 -20.71 12.40
CA LEU A 74 4.20 -19.25 12.39
C LEU A 74 2.74 -18.79 12.37
N ARG A 75 2.45 -17.75 13.16
CA ARG A 75 1.15 -17.07 13.17
C ARG A 75 1.25 -15.82 12.32
N THR A 76 0.62 -15.83 11.16
CA THR A 76 0.52 -14.71 10.22
C THR A 76 -0.95 -14.36 10.02
N VAL A 77 -1.22 -13.30 9.24
CA VAL A 77 -2.61 -12.95 8.91
C VAL A 77 -3.23 -14.09 8.09
N ALA A 78 -2.43 -14.71 7.24
CA ALA A 78 -2.84 -15.82 6.40
C ALA A 78 -3.10 -17.11 7.15
N THR A 79 -2.30 -17.47 8.16
CA THR A 79 -2.58 -18.66 8.97
C THR A 79 -3.73 -18.44 9.96
N ARG A 80 -4.10 -17.19 10.26
CA ARG A 80 -5.20 -16.84 11.16
C ARG A 80 -6.56 -16.73 10.46
N TYR A 81 -6.61 -16.27 9.21
CA TYR A 81 -7.86 -16.01 8.50
C TYR A 81 -8.00 -16.82 7.21
N PRO A 82 -9.23 -17.21 6.82
CA PRO A 82 -9.49 -17.88 5.55
C PRO A 82 -9.07 -17.02 4.34
N SER A 83 -8.62 -17.65 3.25
CA SER A 83 -8.23 -16.96 2.00
C SER A 83 -9.31 -16.00 1.48
N GLN A 84 -10.59 -16.35 1.65
CA GLN A 84 -11.69 -15.51 1.21
C GLN A 84 -11.80 -14.21 2.05
N CYS A 85 -11.52 -14.28 3.35
CA CYS A 85 -11.47 -13.10 4.21
C CYS A 85 -10.33 -12.17 3.80
N LEU A 86 -9.15 -12.73 3.52
CA LEU A 86 -8.00 -11.95 3.05
C LEU A 86 -8.28 -11.27 1.71
N ARG A 87 -8.88 -11.99 0.77
CA ARG A 87 -9.23 -11.45 -0.54
C ARG A 87 -10.25 -10.32 -0.43
N ARG A 88 -11.29 -10.49 0.40
CA ARG A 88 -12.28 -9.43 0.66
C ARG A 88 -11.62 -8.22 1.34
N GLY A 89 -10.72 -8.45 2.29
CA GLY A 89 -9.94 -7.41 2.95
C GLY A 89 -9.06 -6.63 1.96
N ALA A 90 -8.34 -7.33 1.07
CA ALA A 90 -7.49 -6.73 0.05
C ALA A 90 -8.31 -5.92 -0.97
N ILE A 91 -9.45 -6.45 -1.44
CA ILE A 91 -10.37 -5.72 -2.34
C ILE A 91 -10.96 -4.49 -1.63
N GLY A 92 -11.39 -4.64 -0.37
CA GLY A 92 -11.92 -3.54 0.43
C GLY A 92 -10.89 -2.44 0.68
N ALA A 93 -9.65 -2.82 0.99
CA ALA A 93 -8.54 -1.88 1.12
C ALA A 93 -8.26 -1.16 -0.20
N LEU A 94 -8.26 -1.87 -1.33
CA LEU A 94 -8.06 -1.23 -2.63
C LEU A 94 -9.21 -0.28 -3.00
N ALA A 95 -10.46 -0.66 -2.73
CA ALA A 95 -11.61 0.22 -2.95
C ALA A 95 -11.50 1.48 -2.08
N ALA A 96 -11.14 1.33 -0.80
CA ALA A 96 -10.89 2.45 0.09
C ALA A 96 -9.70 3.30 -0.36
N CYS A 97 -8.66 2.70 -0.95
CA CYS A 97 -7.53 3.41 -1.56
C CYS A 97 -7.98 4.31 -2.72
N VAL A 98 -8.77 3.76 -3.65
CA VAL A 98 -9.27 4.53 -4.80
C VAL A 98 -10.18 5.67 -4.34
N THR A 99 -11.08 5.40 -3.40
CA THR A 99 -11.94 6.45 -2.79
C THR A 99 -11.10 7.50 -2.07
N GLY A 100 -10.12 7.10 -1.25
CA GLY A 100 -9.24 8.00 -0.52
C GLY A 100 -8.38 8.87 -1.44
N GLY A 101 -7.83 8.31 -2.51
CA GLY A 101 -7.08 9.08 -3.51
C GLY A 101 -7.98 10.01 -4.35
N ALA A 102 -9.21 9.59 -4.67
CA ALA A 102 -10.19 10.48 -5.29
C ALA A 102 -10.59 11.65 -4.38
N LEU A 103 -10.75 11.41 -3.07
CA LEU A 103 -10.94 12.47 -2.09
C LEU A 103 -9.71 13.38 -2.01
N ALA A 104 -8.49 12.83 -2.07
CA ALA A 104 -7.27 13.63 -2.10
C ALA A 104 -7.20 14.52 -3.37
N LEU A 105 -7.67 14.06 -4.53
CA LEU A 105 -7.76 14.90 -5.74
C LEU A 105 -8.68 16.11 -5.58
N LEU A 106 -9.71 15.98 -4.73
CA LEU A 106 -10.70 17.03 -4.49
C LEU A 106 -10.30 17.99 -3.36
N TRP A 107 -9.58 17.49 -2.34
CA TRP A 107 -9.34 18.21 -1.09
C TRP A 107 -7.90 18.61 -0.84
N ALA A 108 -6.92 17.91 -1.41
CA ALA A 108 -5.53 18.25 -1.20
C ALA A 108 -5.10 19.30 -2.22
N GLU A 109 -4.40 20.34 -1.77
CA GLU A 109 -3.76 21.35 -2.62
C GLU A 109 -2.56 20.80 -3.43
N THR A 110 -2.52 19.49 -3.65
CA THR A 110 -1.49 18.79 -4.39
C THR A 110 -1.65 18.95 -5.91
N PRO A 111 -0.54 18.85 -6.68
CA PRO A 111 -0.59 18.84 -8.13
C PRO A 111 -1.44 17.67 -8.66
N ARG A 112 -2.63 17.97 -9.18
CA ARG A 112 -3.63 16.97 -9.64
C ARG A 112 -3.05 15.92 -10.60
N LEU A 113 -2.11 16.32 -11.46
CA LEU A 113 -1.45 15.41 -12.39
C LEU A 113 -0.60 14.35 -11.66
N LEU A 114 0.18 14.73 -10.64
CA LEU A 114 1.02 13.79 -9.90
C LEU A 114 0.16 12.78 -9.14
N LEU A 115 -0.93 13.25 -8.54
CA LEU A 115 -1.85 12.38 -7.82
C LEU A 115 -2.63 11.46 -8.77
N ALA A 116 -2.96 11.92 -9.98
CA ALA A 116 -3.56 11.08 -11.02
C ALA A 116 -2.60 9.98 -11.51
N VAL A 117 -1.31 10.30 -11.68
CA VAL A 117 -0.26 9.31 -12.00
C VAL A 117 -0.12 8.30 -10.86
N ASP A 118 -0.11 8.76 -9.60
CA ASP A 118 0.02 7.89 -8.44
C ASP A 118 -1.17 6.91 -8.31
N LEU A 119 -2.38 7.37 -8.64
CA LEU A 119 -3.60 6.55 -8.68
C LEU A 119 -3.62 5.47 -9.77
N ALA A 120 -2.77 5.57 -10.80
CA ALA A 120 -2.65 4.53 -11.82
C ALA A 120 -2.17 3.20 -11.21
N GLY A 121 -1.27 3.24 -10.22
CA GLY A 121 -0.77 2.04 -9.52
C GLY A 121 -1.88 1.19 -8.89
N PRO A 122 -2.71 1.76 -7.99
CA PRO A 122 -3.89 1.09 -7.44
C PRO A 122 -4.83 0.51 -8.50
N LEU A 123 -5.09 1.25 -9.58
CA LEU A 123 -5.97 0.79 -10.66
C LEU A 123 -5.37 -0.42 -11.42
N LEU A 124 -4.05 -0.47 -11.60
CA LEU A 124 -3.35 -1.60 -12.20
C LEU A 124 -3.31 -2.83 -11.28
N LEU A 125 -3.38 -2.65 -9.96
CA LEU A 125 -3.43 -3.74 -8.99
C LEU A 125 -4.81 -4.43 -8.95
N LEU A 126 -5.89 -3.73 -9.33
CA LEU A 126 -7.25 -4.26 -9.36
C LEU A 126 -7.41 -5.53 -10.21
N PRO A 127 -7.02 -5.57 -11.51
CA PRO A 127 -7.14 -6.78 -12.32
C PRO A 127 -6.29 -7.93 -11.79
N VAL A 128 -5.13 -7.64 -11.17
CA VAL A 128 -4.29 -8.66 -10.53
C VAL A 128 -5.03 -9.33 -9.37
N LEU A 129 -5.62 -8.54 -8.47
CA LEU A 129 -6.43 -9.02 -7.35
C LEU A 129 -7.66 -9.83 -7.79
N LEU A 130 -8.35 -9.38 -8.84
CA LEU A 130 -9.53 -10.06 -9.38
C LEU A 130 -9.17 -11.39 -10.07
N ALA A 131 -8.01 -11.46 -10.74
CA ALA A 131 -7.54 -12.65 -11.43
C ALA A 131 -6.94 -13.71 -10.48
N THR A 132 -6.46 -13.32 -9.31
CA THR A 132 -5.90 -14.26 -8.32
C THR A 132 -6.99 -15.06 -7.60
N ARG A 133 -7.27 -16.27 -8.11
CA ARG A 133 -7.94 -17.34 -7.34
C ARG A 133 -6.95 -18.17 -6.51
N ALA A 134 -5.69 -18.26 -6.93
CA ALA A 134 -4.58 -18.87 -6.22
C ALA A 134 -3.28 -18.09 -6.52
N PRO A 135 -2.36 -17.97 -5.55
CA PRO A 135 -1.08 -17.28 -5.75
C PRO A 135 -0.18 -18.12 -6.69
N HIS A 136 0.11 -17.58 -7.86
CA HIS A 136 1.13 -18.10 -8.78
C HIS A 136 2.27 -17.08 -8.88
N CYS A 137 3.53 -17.56 -8.94
CA CYS A 137 4.74 -16.72 -8.91
C CYS A 137 4.70 -15.52 -9.87
N ARG A 138 4.20 -15.69 -11.10
CA ARG A 138 4.10 -14.59 -12.08
C ARG A 138 3.16 -13.46 -11.65
N ARG A 139 2.05 -13.80 -10.96
CA ARG A 139 1.06 -12.80 -10.52
C ARG A 139 1.51 -12.06 -9.26
N ALA A 140 2.29 -12.72 -8.39
CA ALA A 140 2.98 -12.06 -7.28
C ALA A 140 3.98 -11.02 -7.80
N CYS A 141 4.79 -11.38 -8.80
CA CYS A 141 5.71 -10.43 -9.45
C CYS A 141 4.97 -9.23 -10.06
N LEU A 142 3.84 -9.45 -10.75
CA LEU A 142 3.03 -8.33 -11.28
C LEU A 142 2.49 -7.43 -10.17
N ALA A 143 2.02 -8.00 -9.06
CA ALA A 143 1.54 -7.23 -7.92
C ALA A 143 2.68 -6.41 -7.29
N ASP A 144 3.87 -6.98 -7.14
CA ASP A 144 5.06 -6.28 -6.65
C ASP A 144 5.51 -5.15 -7.59
N LEU A 145 5.43 -5.34 -8.91
CA LEU A 145 5.76 -4.29 -9.87
C LEU A 145 4.82 -3.08 -9.74
N THR A 146 3.56 -3.27 -9.37
CA THR A 146 2.66 -2.13 -9.13
C THR A 146 3.14 -1.25 -7.97
N MET A 147 3.88 -1.81 -7.01
CA MET A 147 4.46 -1.05 -5.88
C MET A 147 5.53 -0.05 -6.33
N LEU A 148 5.98 -0.09 -7.59
CA LEU A 148 6.83 0.94 -8.21
C LEU A 148 6.07 2.23 -8.55
N GLY A 149 4.75 2.27 -8.40
CA GLY A 149 3.91 3.44 -8.69
C GLY A 149 4.44 4.76 -8.11
N PRO A 150 4.79 4.85 -6.81
CA PRO A 150 5.33 6.07 -6.22
C PRO A 150 6.66 6.52 -6.84
N ALA A 151 7.48 5.60 -7.34
CA ALA A 151 8.72 5.94 -8.04
C ALA A 151 8.43 6.61 -9.39
N LEU A 152 7.40 6.16 -10.12
CA LEU A 152 6.94 6.83 -11.33
C LEU A 152 6.43 8.25 -11.03
N THR A 153 5.66 8.41 -9.95
CA THR A 153 5.22 9.74 -9.48
C THR A 153 6.41 10.65 -9.19
N ALA A 154 7.44 10.14 -8.51
CA ALA A 154 8.66 10.90 -8.21
C ALA A 154 9.44 11.29 -9.47
N LEU A 155 9.56 10.38 -10.46
CA LEU A 155 10.20 10.66 -11.74
C LEU A 155 9.45 11.77 -12.52
N VAL A 156 8.12 11.72 -12.55
CA VAL A 156 7.30 12.76 -13.19
C VAL A 156 7.47 14.10 -12.47
N ALA A 157 7.53 14.10 -11.13
CA ALA A 157 7.77 15.31 -10.36
C ALA A 157 9.16 15.91 -10.68
N ALA A 158 10.21 15.08 -10.71
CA ALA A 158 11.57 15.50 -11.03
C ALA A 158 11.69 16.06 -12.45
N ALA A 159 11.10 15.39 -13.44
CA ALA A 159 11.09 15.86 -14.82
C ALA A 159 10.42 17.23 -14.96
N ARG A 160 9.31 17.46 -14.24
CA ARG A 160 8.62 18.76 -14.23
C ARG A 160 9.47 19.86 -13.60
N ALA A 161 10.17 19.56 -12.50
CA ALA A 161 11.04 20.52 -11.83
C ALA A 161 12.24 20.94 -12.70
N TRP A 162 12.68 20.07 -13.63
CA TRP A 162 13.80 20.38 -14.52
C TRP A 162 13.39 21.23 -15.75
N MET A 163 12.12 21.21 -16.13
CA MET A 163 11.60 21.93 -17.31
C MET A 163 11.00 23.32 -16.99
N GLY A 164 10.81 23.66 -15.72
CA GLY A 164 10.26 24.94 -15.27
C GLY A 164 11.33 25.82 -14.64
#